data_AF-A0A068YJ91-F1
#
_entry.id   AF-A0A068YJ91-F1
#
_cell.length_a   1.000
_cell.length_b   1.000
_cell.length_c   1.000
_cell.angle_alpha   90.00
_cell.angle_beta   90.00
_cell.angle_gamma   90.00
#
_symmetry.space_group_name_H-M   'P 1'
#
loop_
_entity.id
_entity.type
_entity.pdbx_description
1 polymer ?
#
loop_
_entity_poly.entity_id
_entity_poly.type
_entity_poly.pdbx_seq_one_letter_code
_entity_poly.pdbx_strand_id
1 'polypeptide(L)'
;MVDCSDVVNTLFTLVASVRFFISPLLFVLGIGANIMVFYLFLTNKPLTRYNLYPIALSIFESIVLLLNAFIDDFLGRGLYYFSNGNVRIKVDTASLSACQFFEFAESWSSFVAAYIMLAFGIDRVLSIGLPHRFQRDRHICSTMLLYLGIMVVGAALSAPIAAGSELKYENQATMKVWFPGAAKRIEYYTKVNVTVITFLIPTFLLVTINCIIIGQMLIRKTTHPTVNDPSESRTEMRRVITYLLISFVSFACTLPLTVTICVRAGHDFTTPRCEFSIVAELSRLFNSTKDIQYACHGYTYIFFFKFFRNRLKQMCSRMRENCCCGVERVLTKRSPNPKIAQVTHISTK
;
A
#
# COMPACT_ATOMS: atom_id res chain seq x y z
N MET A 1 28.90 29.76 -2.41
CA MET A 1 27.62 29.70 -1.66
C MET A 1 26.56 29.24 -2.65
N VAL A 2 25.86 28.15 -2.37
CA VAL A 2 24.72 27.73 -3.21
C VAL A 2 23.58 28.68 -2.91
N ASP A 3 22.99 29.32 -3.93
CA ASP A 3 21.85 30.20 -3.73
C ASP A 3 20.62 29.36 -3.33
N CYS A 4 19.87 29.84 -2.34
CA CYS A 4 18.65 29.19 -1.90
C CYS A 4 17.65 28.98 -3.05
N SER A 5 17.58 29.97 -3.95
CA SER A 5 16.73 29.93 -5.13
C SER A 5 17.03 28.69 -5.99
N ASP A 6 18.32 28.38 -6.20
CA ASP A 6 18.74 27.25 -7.02
C ASP A 6 18.35 25.91 -6.40
N VAL A 7 18.51 25.78 -5.07
CA VAL A 7 18.12 24.55 -4.34
C VAL A 7 16.62 24.32 -4.42
N VAL A 8 15.82 25.36 -4.16
CA VAL A 8 14.35 25.27 -4.20
C VAL A 8 13.87 24.95 -5.62
N ASN A 9 14.43 25.59 -6.64
CA ASN A 9 14.07 25.33 -8.04
C ASN A 9 14.44 23.91 -8.48
N THR A 10 15.59 23.41 -8.04
CA THR A 10 16.02 22.03 -8.29
C THR A 10 15.05 21.03 -7.64
N LEU A 11 14.70 21.24 -6.37
CA LEU A 11 13.74 20.39 -5.66
C LEU A 11 12.35 20.43 -6.29
N PHE A 12 11.88 21.62 -6.66
CA PHE A 12 10.59 21.80 -7.35
C PHE A 12 10.55 21.03 -8.68
N THR A 13 11.61 21.14 -9.48
CA THR A 13 11.75 20.41 -10.75
C THR A 13 11.78 18.90 -10.53
N LEU A 14 12.48 18.44 -9.48
CA LEU A 14 12.54 17.03 -9.11
C LEU A 14 11.16 16.50 -8.70
N VAL A 15 10.44 17.23 -7.83
CA VAL A 15 9.06 16.89 -7.43
C VAL A 15 8.16 16.77 -8.65
N ALA A 16 8.20 17.74 -9.56
CA ALA A 16 7.39 17.70 -10.76
C ALA A 16 7.75 16.53 -11.69
N SER A 17 9.03 16.20 -11.82
CA SER A 17 9.51 15.06 -12.61
C SER A 17 9.06 13.72 -12.05
N VAL A 18 9.16 13.53 -10.72
CA VAL A 18 8.65 12.34 -10.04
C VAL A 18 7.15 12.19 -10.27
N ARG A 19 6.39 13.28 -10.10
CA ARG A 19 4.93 13.28 -10.27
C ARG A 19 4.48 12.95 -11.69
N PHE A 20 5.21 13.42 -12.69
CA PHE A 20 4.85 13.18 -14.08
C PHE A 20 5.28 11.81 -14.60
N PHE A 21 6.51 11.37 -14.29
CA PHE A 21 7.06 10.13 -14.86
C PHE A 21 6.89 8.91 -13.94
N ILE A 22 7.04 9.09 -12.63
CA ILE A 22 7.09 7.98 -11.68
C ILE A 22 5.70 7.67 -11.11
N SER A 23 4.93 8.67 -10.68
CA SER A 23 3.60 8.45 -10.09
C SER A 23 2.62 7.65 -10.99
N PRO A 24 2.49 7.88 -12.32
CA PRO A 24 1.62 7.04 -13.15
C PRO A 24 2.14 5.61 -13.31
N LEU A 25 3.46 5.40 -13.30
CA LEU A 25 4.05 4.05 -13.31
C LEU A 25 3.74 3.32 -12.00
N LEU A 26 3.88 4.00 -10.86
CA LEU A 26 3.51 3.46 -9.55
C LEU A 26 2.02 3.11 -9.47
N PHE A 27 1.16 3.95 -10.05
CA PHE A 27 -0.27 3.67 -10.14
C PHE A 27 -0.54 2.39 -10.93
N VAL A 28 -0.03 2.26 -12.16
CA VAL A 28 -0.28 1.08 -13.00
C VAL A 28 0.27 -0.20 -12.35
N LEU A 29 1.52 -0.17 -11.89
CA LEU A 29 2.16 -1.33 -11.25
C LEU A 29 1.48 -1.69 -9.93
N GLY A 30 1.17 -0.69 -9.11
CA GLY A 30 0.57 -0.89 -7.80
C GLY A 30 -0.88 -1.37 -7.87
N ILE A 31 -1.71 -0.79 -8.73
CA ILE A 31 -3.07 -1.29 -8.97
C ILE A 31 -3.02 -2.74 -9.49
N GLY A 32 -2.13 -3.04 -10.44
CA GLY A 32 -1.95 -4.40 -10.95
C GLY A 32 -1.57 -5.40 -9.83
N ALA A 33 -0.61 -5.02 -8.99
CA ALA A 33 -0.18 -5.83 -7.86
C ALA A 33 -1.31 -6.03 -6.83
N ASN A 34 -2.04 -4.97 -6.49
CA ASN A 34 -3.12 -5.00 -5.51
C ASN A 34 -4.33 -5.82 -5.99
N ILE A 35 -4.71 -5.71 -7.26
CA ILE A 35 -5.75 -6.56 -7.85
C ILE A 35 -5.35 -8.04 -7.77
N MET A 36 -4.09 -8.35 -8.09
CA MET A 36 -3.57 -9.71 -8.01
C MET A 36 -3.61 -10.25 -6.57
N VAL A 37 -3.17 -9.46 -5.58
CA VAL A 37 -3.24 -9.81 -4.16
C VAL A 37 -4.68 -10.06 -3.73
N PHE A 38 -5.57 -9.12 -4.01
CA PHE A 38 -6.99 -9.20 -3.71
C PHE A 38 -7.59 -10.51 -4.24
N TYR A 39 -7.42 -10.76 -5.54
CA TYR A 39 -7.96 -11.95 -6.20
C TYR A 39 -7.40 -13.25 -5.60
N LEU A 40 -6.08 -13.34 -5.42
CA LEU A 40 -5.43 -14.58 -4.98
C LEU A 40 -5.75 -14.92 -3.52
N PHE A 41 -5.83 -13.93 -2.63
CA PHE A 41 -6.21 -14.15 -1.24
C PHE A 41 -7.71 -14.37 -1.06
N LEU A 42 -8.56 -13.70 -1.85
CA LEU A 42 -10.01 -13.89 -1.80
C LEU A 42 -10.44 -15.28 -2.27
N THR A 43 -9.78 -15.79 -3.31
CA THR A 43 -10.01 -17.14 -3.85
C THR A 43 -9.32 -18.24 -3.03
N ASN A 44 -8.50 -17.89 -2.04
CA ASN A 44 -7.83 -18.87 -1.16
C ASN A 44 -8.76 -19.23 0.01
N LYS A 45 -9.51 -20.32 -0.16
CA LYS A 45 -10.46 -20.83 0.85
C LYS A 45 -9.81 -21.92 1.74
N PRO A 46 -10.19 -22.03 3.02
CA PRO A 46 -11.12 -21.15 3.75
C PRO A 46 -10.53 -19.75 3.97
N LEU A 47 -11.41 -18.75 4.11
CA LEU A 47 -11.00 -17.38 4.46
C LEU A 47 -10.51 -17.38 5.91
N THR A 48 -9.26 -16.96 6.10
CA THR A 48 -8.63 -16.91 7.43
C THR A 48 -8.22 -15.47 7.73
N ARG A 49 -8.01 -15.12 9.01
CA ARG A 49 -7.59 -13.75 9.39
C ARG A 49 -6.38 -13.27 8.59
N TYR A 50 -5.48 -14.20 8.27
CA TYR A 50 -4.25 -13.96 7.52
C TYR A 50 -4.47 -13.57 6.06
N ASN A 51 -5.61 -13.97 5.48
CA ASN A 51 -5.98 -13.56 4.14
C ASN A 51 -6.71 -12.21 4.16
N LEU A 52 -7.37 -11.86 5.28
CA LEU A 52 -8.15 -10.62 5.40
C LEU A 52 -7.28 -9.37 5.43
N TYR A 53 -6.13 -9.39 6.13
CA TYR A 53 -5.24 -8.21 6.16
C TYR A 53 -4.71 -7.83 4.76
N PRO A 54 -4.13 -8.75 3.96
CA PRO A 54 -3.70 -8.41 2.60
C PRO A 54 -4.84 -7.97 1.68
N ILE A 55 -6.04 -8.54 1.82
CA ILE A 55 -7.22 -8.13 1.04
C ILE A 55 -7.62 -6.69 1.38
N ALA A 56 -7.72 -6.36 2.67
CA ALA A 56 -8.11 -5.03 3.11
C ALA A 56 -7.04 -4.00 2.71
N LEU A 57 -5.76 -4.30 2.95
CA LEU A 57 -4.64 -3.45 2.53
C LEU A 57 -4.68 -3.20 1.03
N SER A 58 -4.85 -4.23 0.19
CA SER A 58 -4.84 -4.04 -1.26
C SER A 58 -5.97 -3.10 -1.74
N ILE A 59 -7.14 -3.10 -1.07
CA ILE A 59 -8.23 -2.17 -1.39
C ILE A 59 -7.81 -0.74 -1.05
N PHE A 60 -7.39 -0.48 0.19
CA PHE A 60 -7.08 0.88 0.63
C PHE A 60 -5.83 1.44 -0.03
N GLU A 61 -4.81 0.62 -0.26
CA GLU A 61 -3.60 1.01 -0.99
C GLU A 61 -3.91 1.36 -2.45
N SER A 62 -4.86 0.66 -3.08
CA SER A 62 -5.36 1.05 -4.40
C SER A 62 -6.10 2.39 -4.39
N ILE A 63 -6.88 2.68 -3.34
CA ILE A 63 -7.53 3.99 -3.18
C ILE A 63 -6.48 5.08 -3.00
N VAL A 64 -5.46 4.86 -2.15
CA VAL A 64 -4.37 5.84 -1.95
C VAL A 64 -3.61 6.10 -3.25
N LEU A 65 -3.24 5.05 -4.01
CA LEU A 65 -2.58 5.21 -5.31
C LEU A 65 -3.45 5.96 -6.32
N LEU A 66 -4.75 5.72 -6.32
CA LEU A 66 -5.67 6.44 -7.20
C LEU A 66 -5.75 7.93 -6.85
N LEU A 67 -5.96 8.25 -5.58
CA LEU A 67 -6.16 9.63 -5.13
C LEU A 67 -4.85 10.43 -5.14
N ASN A 68 -3.78 9.89 -4.57
CA ASN A 68 -2.50 10.59 -4.43
C ASN A 68 -1.66 10.48 -5.72
N ALA A 69 -1.24 9.28 -6.12
CA ALA A 69 -0.30 9.13 -7.24
C ALA A 69 -0.92 9.50 -8.60
N PHE A 70 -2.17 9.10 -8.87
CA PHE A 70 -2.80 9.36 -10.17
C PHE A 70 -3.51 10.71 -10.25
N ILE A 71 -4.45 10.99 -9.34
CA ILE A 71 -5.27 12.20 -9.42
C ILE A 71 -4.49 13.45 -8.99
N ASP A 72 -3.89 13.50 -7.79
CA ASP A 72 -3.17 14.69 -7.32
C ASP A 72 -1.81 14.86 -8.01
N ASP A 73 -0.95 13.85 -7.90
CA ASP A 73 0.44 13.93 -8.38
C ASP A 73 0.50 14.00 -9.91
N PHE A 74 -0.03 13.00 -10.63
CA PHE A 74 0.09 12.96 -12.09
C PHE A 74 -0.82 13.99 -12.79
N LEU A 75 -2.15 13.86 -12.65
CA LEU A 75 -3.11 14.73 -13.35
C LEU A 75 -3.11 16.17 -12.83
N GLY A 76 -3.10 16.34 -11.51
CA GLY A 76 -3.23 17.63 -10.85
C GLY A 76 -1.99 18.51 -10.96
N ARG A 77 -0.80 17.94 -10.78
CA ARG A 77 0.45 18.71 -10.59
C ARG A 77 1.52 18.41 -11.65
N GLY A 78 1.74 17.14 -11.98
CA GLY A 78 2.74 16.69 -12.94
C GLY A 78 2.43 17.14 -14.37
N LEU A 79 1.22 16.84 -14.84
CA LEU A 79 0.76 17.23 -16.18
C LEU A 79 0.69 18.74 -16.35
N TYR A 80 0.30 19.47 -15.29
CA TYR A 80 0.30 20.93 -15.28
C TYR A 80 1.70 21.50 -15.48
N TYR A 81 2.71 20.95 -14.80
CA TYR A 81 4.10 21.40 -14.95
C TYR A 81 4.65 21.13 -16.36
N PHE A 82 4.54 19.89 -16.87
CA PHE A 82 5.12 19.52 -18.17
C PHE A 82 4.38 20.09 -19.38
N SER A 83 3.11 20.49 -19.21
CA SER A 83 2.37 21.21 -20.24
C SER A 83 2.64 22.72 -20.24
N ASN A 84 3.61 23.21 -19.45
CA ASN A 84 3.85 24.63 -19.23
C ASN A 84 2.57 25.39 -18.83
N GLY A 85 1.69 24.72 -18.07
CA GLY A 85 0.42 25.27 -17.62
C GLY A 85 -0.76 25.16 -18.59
N ASN A 86 -0.57 24.60 -19.80
CA ASN A 86 -1.64 24.49 -20.81
C ASN A 86 -2.72 23.46 -20.45
N VAL A 87 -2.35 22.36 -19.78
CA VAL A 87 -3.28 21.31 -19.39
C VAL A 87 -3.45 21.34 -17.88
N ARG A 88 -4.66 21.68 -17.41
CA ARG A 88 -4.98 21.76 -15.98
C ARG A 88 -6.15 20.83 -15.64
N ILE A 89 -5.82 19.68 -15.08
CA ILE A 89 -6.79 18.69 -14.60
C ILE A 89 -6.68 18.60 -13.08
N LYS A 90 -7.24 19.59 -12.38
CA LYS A 90 -7.28 19.63 -10.90
C LYS A 90 -8.70 19.37 -10.40
N VAL A 91 -9.00 18.09 -10.18
CA VAL A 91 -10.35 17.63 -9.80
C VAL A 91 -10.74 18.12 -8.40
N ASP A 92 -9.76 18.28 -7.51
CA ASP A 92 -9.89 18.87 -6.17
C ASP A 92 -10.36 20.34 -6.19
N THR A 93 -10.14 21.06 -7.29
CA THR A 93 -10.55 22.47 -7.42
C THR A 93 -11.82 22.68 -8.25
N ALA A 94 -12.47 21.60 -8.70
CA ALA A 94 -13.67 21.69 -9.54
C ALA A 94 -14.87 22.29 -8.81
N SER A 95 -15.01 22.00 -7.51
CA SER A 95 -16.02 22.56 -6.62
C SER A 95 -15.56 22.48 -5.17
N LEU A 96 -16.22 23.22 -4.28
CA LEU A 96 -15.99 23.09 -2.84
C LEU A 96 -16.22 21.65 -2.36
N SER A 97 -17.29 21.00 -2.83
CA SER A 97 -17.59 19.61 -2.46
C SER A 97 -16.51 18.63 -2.94
N ALA A 98 -15.92 18.85 -4.11
CA ALA A 98 -14.82 18.04 -4.61
C ALA A 98 -13.57 18.22 -3.72
N CYS A 99 -13.21 19.47 -3.40
CA CYS A 99 -12.11 19.77 -2.48
C CYS A 99 -12.25 19.02 -1.15
N GLN A 100 -13.41 19.15 -0.50
CA GLN A 100 -13.68 18.49 0.78
C GLN A 100 -13.62 16.97 0.66
N PHE A 101 -14.16 16.39 -0.43
CA PHE A 101 -14.11 14.96 -0.67
C PHE A 101 -12.68 14.44 -0.86
N PHE A 102 -11.86 15.10 -1.68
CA PHE A 102 -10.50 14.65 -1.95
C PHE A 102 -9.61 14.75 -0.71
N GLU A 103 -9.70 15.86 0.05
CA GLU A 103 -8.99 16.03 1.33
C GLU A 103 -9.43 14.97 2.36
N PHE A 104 -10.73 14.69 2.44
CA PHE A 104 -11.24 13.61 3.29
C PHE A 104 -10.69 12.25 2.85
N ALA A 105 -10.85 11.91 1.57
CA ALA A 105 -10.58 10.59 1.06
C ALA A 105 -9.08 10.25 1.08
N GLU A 106 -8.19 11.20 0.76
CA GLU A 106 -6.75 11.04 0.85
C GLU A 106 -6.30 10.81 2.30
N SER A 107 -6.75 11.68 3.21
CA SER A 107 -6.44 11.57 4.65
C SER A 107 -6.97 10.26 5.24
N TRP A 108 -8.22 9.92 4.95
CA TRP A 108 -8.92 8.75 5.48
C TRP A 108 -8.28 7.46 4.98
N SER A 109 -8.07 7.32 3.67
CA SER A 109 -7.50 6.11 3.09
C SER A 109 -6.06 5.86 3.55
N SER A 110 -5.25 6.92 3.65
CA SER A 110 -3.88 6.84 4.17
C SER A 110 -3.84 6.40 5.63
N PHE A 111 -4.71 6.97 6.48
CA PHE A 111 -4.86 6.56 7.87
C PHE A 111 -5.29 5.10 7.99
N VAL A 112 -6.34 4.70 7.28
CA VAL A 112 -6.88 3.33 7.36
C VAL A 112 -5.83 2.31 6.91
N ALA A 113 -5.12 2.56 5.81
CA ALA A 113 -4.05 1.68 5.34
C ALA A 113 -2.93 1.51 6.39
N ALA A 114 -2.45 2.62 6.97
CA ALA A 114 -1.40 2.59 7.99
C ALA A 114 -1.83 1.81 9.25
N TYR A 115 -3.05 2.02 9.74
CA TYR A 115 -3.53 1.37 10.96
C TYR A 115 -3.93 -0.10 10.74
N ILE A 116 -4.38 -0.48 9.54
CA ILE A 116 -4.55 -1.90 9.18
C ILE A 116 -3.18 -2.61 9.17
N MET A 117 -2.12 -1.93 8.68
CA MET A 117 -0.77 -2.48 8.70
C MET A 117 -0.26 -2.69 10.14
N LEU A 118 -0.52 -1.74 11.05
CA LEU A 118 -0.23 -1.93 12.48
C LEU A 118 -1.02 -3.09 13.09
N ALA A 119 -2.31 -3.18 12.80
CA ALA A 119 -3.15 -4.28 13.28
C ALA A 119 -2.63 -5.63 12.78
N PHE A 120 -2.16 -5.70 11.53
CA PHE A 120 -1.52 -6.89 10.97
C PHE A 120 -0.24 -7.27 11.73
N GLY A 121 0.55 -6.27 12.13
CA GLY A 121 1.73 -6.45 12.95
C GLY A 121 1.44 -6.93 14.38
N ILE A 122 0.45 -6.34 15.04
CA ILE A 122 -0.01 -6.79 16.36
C ILE A 122 -0.53 -8.24 16.28
N ASP A 123 -1.28 -8.58 15.22
CA ASP A 123 -1.70 -9.94 14.94
C ASP A 123 -0.51 -10.90 14.80
N ARG A 124 0.60 -10.49 14.15
CA ARG A 124 1.85 -11.28 14.12
C ARG A 124 2.44 -11.47 15.51
N VAL A 125 2.57 -10.41 16.31
CA VAL A 125 3.11 -10.47 17.69
C VAL A 125 2.30 -11.46 18.54
N LEU A 126 0.98 -11.40 18.46
CA LEU A 126 0.08 -12.28 19.21
C LEU A 126 0.15 -13.73 18.72
N SER A 127 0.21 -13.96 17.40
CA SER A 127 0.33 -15.30 16.84
C SER A 127 1.67 -15.97 17.14
N ILE A 128 2.77 -15.20 17.26
CA ILE A 128 4.09 -15.75 17.62
C ILE A 128 4.18 -15.99 19.12
N GLY A 129 3.73 -15.03 19.94
CA GLY A 129 3.82 -15.11 21.41
C GLY A 129 2.83 -16.09 22.05
N LEU A 130 1.62 -16.25 21.48
CA LEU A 130 0.54 -17.06 22.05
C LEU A 130 -0.08 -18.00 20.99
N PRO A 131 0.69 -18.96 20.43
CA PRO A 131 0.24 -19.78 19.31
C PRO A 131 -0.99 -20.64 19.61
N HIS A 132 -1.20 -21.06 20.86
CA HIS A 132 -2.37 -21.84 21.27
C HIS A 132 -3.66 -21.01 21.39
N ARG A 133 -3.57 -19.72 21.74
CA ARG A 133 -4.74 -18.84 21.87
C ARG A 133 -5.12 -18.20 20.54
N PHE A 134 -4.15 -17.91 19.68
CA PHE A 134 -4.34 -17.25 18.38
C PHE A 134 -4.21 -18.23 17.21
N GLN A 135 -5.06 -19.26 17.19
CA GLN A 135 -5.19 -20.15 16.03
C GLN A 135 -5.79 -19.41 14.82
N ARG A 136 -5.40 -19.86 13.62
CA ARG A 136 -5.67 -19.24 12.30
C ARG A 136 -7.16 -18.97 12.01
N ASP A 137 -8.05 -19.82 12.50
CA ASP A 137 -9.49 -19.78 12.17
C ASP A 137 -10.34 -19.10 13.24
N ARG A 138 -9.74 -18.73 14.38
CA ARG A 138 -10.42 -18.10 15.50
C ARG A 138 -10.38 -16.57 15.35
N HIS A 139 -11.46 -15.87 15.72
CA HIS A 139 -11.57 -14.40 15.76
C HIS A 139 -11.73 -13.65 14.42
N ILE A 140 -12.25 -14.27 13.35
CA ILE A 140 -12.55 -13.56 12.09
C ILE A 140 -13.50 -12.37 12.30
N CYS A 141 -14.60 -12.57 13.03
CA CYS A 141 -15.56 -11.50 13.34
C CYS A 141 -14.90 -10.34 14.10
N SER A 142 -14.02 -10.65 15.06
CA SER A 142 -13.27 -9.63 15.80
C SER A 142 -12.35 -8.82 14.90
N THR A 143 -11.70 -9.44 13.90
CA THR A 143 -10.87 -8.70 12.93
C THR A 143 -11.71 -7.81 12.03
N MET A 144 -12.90 -8.26 11.61
CA MET A 144 -13.82 -7.41 10.84
C MET A 144 -14.31 -6.21 11.67
N LEU A 145 -14.64 -6.42 12.95
CA LEU A 145 -14.99 -5.33 13.87
C LEU A 145 -13.81 -4.37 14.09
N LEU A 146 -12.58 -4.88 14.16
CA LEU A 146 -11.38 -4.05 14.24
C LEU A 146 -11.23 -3.17 12.99
N TYR A 147 -11.42 -3.71 11.79
CA TYR A 147 -11.39 -2.91 10.56
C TYR A 147 -12.48 -1.85 10.54
N LEU A 148 -13.71 -2.21 10.94
CA LEU A 148 -14.80 -1.25 11.06
C LEU A 148 -14.44 -0.13 12.04
N GLY A 149 -13.86 -0.46 13.19
CA GLY A 149 -13.37 0.50 14.17
C GLY A 149 -12.32 1.44 13.59
N ILE A 150 -11.30 0.90 12.89
CA ILE A 150 -10.25 1.71 12.24
C ILE A 150 -10.87 2.64 11.18
N MET A 151 -11.80 2.15 10.36
CA MET A 151 -12.48 2.97 9.35
C MET A 151 -13.30 4.10 9.95
N VAL A 152 -14.06 3.83 11.02
CA VAL A 152 -14.88 4.82 11.71
C VAL A 152 -14.02 5.86 12.41
N VAL A 153 -12.97 5.44 13.12
CA VAL A 153 -12.02 6.37 13.78
C VAL A 153 -11.31 7.22 12.74
N GLY A 154 -10.84 6.63 11.64
CA GLY A 154 -10.24 7.37 10.54
C GLY A 154 -11.20 8.40 9.97
N ALA A 155 -12.46 8.02 9.72
CA ALA A 155 -13.46 8.95 9.17
C ALA A 155 -13.74 10.10 10.14
N ALA A 156 -13.86 9.82 11.44
CA ALA A 156 -14.06 10.83 12.47
C ALA A 156 -12.88 11.80 12.56
N LEU A 157 -11.65 11.32 12.35
CA LEU A 157 -10.44 12.14 12.39
C LEU A 157 -10.25 12.98 11.11
N SER A 158 -10.60 12.44 9.95
CA SER A 158 -10.46 13.12 8.65
C SER A 158 -11.61 14.09 8.35
N ALA A 159 -12.81 13.90 8.91
CA ALA A 159 -13.97 14.76 8.65
C ALA A 159 -13.74 16.24 9.03
N PRO A 160 -13.12 16.61 10.17
CA PRO A 160 -12.85 18.01 10.51
C PRO A 160 -11.85 18.68 9.57
N ILE A 161 -10.90 17.91 8.98
CA ILE A 161 -9.95 18.44 7.99
C ILE A 161 -10.72 18.87 6.74
N ALA A 162 -11.61 18.00 6.25
CA ALA A 162 -12.43 18.28 5.09
C ALA A 162 -13.46 19.39 5.35
N ALA A 163 -14.12 19.41 6.50
CA ALA A 163 -15.05 20.47 6.84
C ALA A 163 -14.37 21.85 6.93
N GLY A 164 -13.08 21.88 7.29
CA GLY A 164 -12.28 23.08 7.37
C GLY A 164 -11.55 23.48 6.09
N SER A 165 -11.66 22.70 5.00
CA SER A 165 -11.03 23.04 3.73
C SER A 165 -11.93 23.94 2.89
N GLU A 166 -11.34 25.02 2.38
CA GLU A 166 -11.98 26.00 1.51
C GLU A 166 -11.17 26.15 0.21
N LEU A 167 -11.78 26.79 -0.79
CA LEU A 167 -11.09 27.17 -2.02
C LEU A 167 -10.69 28.65 -1.98
N LYS A 168 -9.42 28.95 -2.26
CA LYS A 168 -8.92 30.32 -2.38
C LYS A 168 -8.25 30.54 -3.73
N TYR A 169 -8.48 31.69 -4.33
CA TYR A 169 -7.77 32.13 -5.52
C TYR A 169 -6.32 32.48 -5.18
N GLU A 170 -5.37 31.82 -5.86
CA GLU A 170 -3.92 32.06 -5.75
C GLU A 170 -3.46 33.12 -6.75
N ASN A 171 -4.01 33.11 -7.96
CA ASN A 171 -3.96 34.18 -8.97
C ASN A 171 -5.34 34.23 -9.65
N GLN A 172 -5.66 35.28 -10.41
CA GLN A 172 -6.98 35.48 -11.07
C GLN A 172 -7.47 34.27 -11.92
N ALA A 173 -6.60 33.31 -12.22
CA ALA A 173 -6.93 32.07 -12.94
C ALA A 173 -6.72 30.77 -12.13
N THR A 174 -6.16 30.76 -10.91
CA THR A 174 -5.82 29.53 -10.16
C THR A 174 -6.51 29.47 -8.81
N MET A 175 -7.19 28.37 -8.52
CA MET A 175 -7.70 28.05 -7.19
C MET A 175 -6.76 27.05 -6.50
N LYS A 176 -6.61 27.19 -5.19
CA LYS A 176 -5.92 26.25 -4.31
C LYS A 176 -6.78 25.94 -3.10
N VAL A 177 -6.57 24.76 -2.54
CA VAL A 177 -7.09 24.41 -1.23
C VAL A 177 -6.47 25.35 -0.19
N TRP A 178 -7.31 25.92 0.65
CA TRP A 178 -6.96 26.90 1.65
C TRP A 178 -7.64 26.55 2.97
N PHE A 179 -6.88 26.62 4.05
CA PHE A 179 -7.41 26.52 5.40
C PHE A 179 -7.50 27.95 5.96
N PRO A 180 -8.70 28.46 6.28
CA PRO A 180 -8.87 29.82 6.77
C PRO A 180 -8.13 30.00 8.10
N GLY A 181 -7.05 30.79 8.09
CA GLY A 181 -6.23 31.10 9.27
C GLY A 181 -6.96 31.81 10.42
N ALA A 182 -8.21 32.25 10.21
CA ALA A 182 -9.08 32.75 11.27
C ALA A 182 -9.46 31.64 12.29
N ALA A 183 -9.38 30.36 11.89
CA ALA A 183 -9.60 29.22 12.77
C ALA A 183 -8.27 28.56 13.15
N LYS A 184 -7.44 29.23 13.96
CA LYS A 184 -6.18 28.67 14.52
C LYS A 184 -6.33 27.24 15.06
N ARG A 185 -7.52 26.90 15.59
CA ARG A 185 -7.86 25.54 16.05
C ARG A 185 -7.88 24.50 14.94
N ILE A 186 -8.43 24.82 13.76
CA ILE A 186 -8.52 23.90 12.63
C ILE A 186 -7.12 23.67 12.04
N GLU A 187 -6.33 24.73 11.87
CA GLU A 187 -4.95 24.60 11.39
C GLU A 187 -4.11 23.73 12.33
N TYR A 188 -4.19 23.97 13.64
CA TYR A 188 -3.52 23.15 14.64
C TYR A 188 -3.99 21.70 14.60
N TYR A 189 -5.30 21.46 14.53
CA TYR A 189 -5.87 20.12 14.43
C TYR A 189 -5.38 19.39 13.19
N THR A 190 -5.42 20.02 12.02
CA THR A 190 -4.94 19.42 10.76
C THR A 190 -3.46 19.10 10.86
N LYS A 191 -2.63 20.00 11.41
CA LYS A 191 -1.21 19.73 11.67
C LYS A 191 -1.05 18.50 12.55
N VAL A 192 -1.66 18.46 13.74
CA VAL A 192 -1.53 17.33 14.68
C VAL A 192 -2.05 16.03 14.09
N ASN A 193 -3.21 16.05 13.42
CA ASN A 193 -3.79 14.84 12.86
C ASN A 193 -2.90 14.26 11.75
N VAL A 194 -2.45 15.09 10.81
CA VAL A 194 -1.57 14.64 9.74
C VAL A 194 -0.21 14.21 10.30
N THR A 195 0.46 15.04 11.10
CA THR A 195 1.84 14.79 11.53
C THR A 195 1.92 13.69 12.58
N VAL A 196 1.15 13.80 13.66
CA VAL A 196 1.25 12.91 14.82
C VAL A 196 0.45 11.65 14.60
N ILE A 197 -0.84 11.80 14.26
CA ILE A 197 -1.77 10.67 14.24
C ILE A 197 -1.58 9.80 12.99
N THR A 198 -1.44 10.40 11.81
CA THR A 198 -1.36 9.63 10.55
C THR A 198 0.05 9.13 10.25
N PHE A 199 1.11 9.87 10.60
CA PHE A 199 2.48 9.50 10.22
C PHE A 199 3.37 9.09 11.40
N LEU A 200 3.48 9.91 12.44
CA LEU A 200 4.44 9.67 13.54
C LEU A 200 4.07 8.43 14.37
N ILE A 201 2.83 8.35 14.85
CA ILE A 201 2.37 7.22 15.69
C ILE A 201 2.49 5.91 14.91
N PRO A 202 1.99 5.78 13.66
CA PRO A 202 2.16 4.54 12.92
C PRO A 202 3.61 4.18 12.64
N THR A 203 4.45 5.14 12.26
CA THR A 203 5.87 4.86 12.01
C THR A 203 6.57 4.35 13.27
N PHE A 204 6.33 4.98 14.42
CA PHE A 204 6.91 4.57 15.69
C PHE A 204 6.42 3.18 16.13
N LEU A 205 5.10 2.96 16.11
CA LEU A 205 4.51 1.68 16.49
C LEU A 205 4.95 0.55 15.55
N LEU A 206 5.12 0.83 14.26
CA LEU A 206 5.62 -0.13 13.29
C LEU A 206 7.02 -0.62 13.64
N VAL A 207 7.92 0.30 14.03
CA VAL A 207 9.26 -0.04 14.52
C VAL A 207 9.18 -0.87 15.79
N THR A 208 8.38 -0.43 16.78
CA THR A 208 8.22 -1.16 18.05
C THR A 208 7.72 -2.58 17.81
N ILE A 209 6.69 -2.75 16.98
CA ILE A 209 6.14 -4.05 16.61
C ILE A 209 7.19 -4.93 15.93
N ASN A 210 7.94 -4.38 14.96
CA ASN A 210 8.99 -5.13 14.28
C ASN A 210 10.09 -5.60 15.24
N CYS A 211 10.52 -4.74 16.16
CA CYS A 211 11.49 -5.09 17.21
C CYS A 211 10.96 -6.22 18.11
N ILE A 212 9.68 -6.16 18.51
CA ILE A 212 9.05 -7.22 19.31
C ILE A 212 9.01 -8.54 18.52
N ILE A 213 8.59 -8.52 17.25
CA ILE A 213 8.55 -9.71 16.40
C ILE A 213 9.94 -10.35 16.30
N ILE A 214 10.97 -9.55 15.99
CA ILE A 214 12.35 -10.03 15.88
C ILE A 214 12.82 -10.61 17.22
N GLY A 215 12.57 -9.93 18.33
CA GLY A 215 12.91 -10.40 19.68
C GLY A 215 12.25 -11.75 20.00
N GLN A 216 10.95 -11.88 19.75
CA GLN A 216 10.22 -13.15 19.94
C GLN A 216 10.77 -14.26 19.04
N MET A 217 11.13 -13.96 17.79
CA MET A 217 11.73 -14.94 16.88
C MET A 217 13.09 -15.44 17.37
N LEU A 218 13.94 -14.55 17.91
CA LEU A 218 15.23 -14.90 18.46
C LEU A 218 15.09 -15.79 19.70
N ILE A 219 14.20 -15.43 20.63
CA ILE A 219 13.92 -16.21 21.86
C ILE A 219 13.36 -17.59 21.51
N ARG A 220 12.46 -17.69 20.52
CA ARG A 220 11.88 -18.96 20.11
C ARG A 220 12.91 -19.90 19.49
N LYS A 221 13.87 -19.35 18.74
CA LYS A 221 14.98 -20.11 18.14
C LYS A 221 15.90 -20.72 19.20
N THR A 222 16.15 -20.00 20.30
CA THR A 222 16.98 -20.51 21.41
C THR A 222 16.24 -21.48 22.32
N THR A 223 14.93 -21.31 22.52
CA THR A 223 14.17 -22.08 23.54
C THR A 223 13.58 -23.40 23.00
N HIS A 224 13.21 -23.47 21.72
CA HIS A 224 12.57 -24.66 21.14
C HIS A 224 13.20 -25.04 19.79
N PRO A 225 14.33 -25.77 19.79
CA PRO A 225 15.05 -26.10 18.56
C PRO A 225 14.22 -26.93 17.56
N THR A 226 13.41 -27.91 18.00
CA THR A 226 12.92 -28.96 17.08
C THR A 226 11.82 -29.86 17.69
N VAL A 227 10.55 -29.41 17.77
CA VAL A 227 9.44 -30.34 18.16
C VAL A 227 8.17 -30.22 17.30
N ASN A 228 7.96 -29.13 16.56
CA ASN A 228 6.73 -28.98 15.76
C ASN A 228 6.91 -29.42 14.30
N ASP A 229 5.81 -29.90 13.70
CA ASP A 229 5.70 -30.30 12.30
C ASP A 229 6.46 -29.31 11.39
N PRO A 230 7.53 -29.77 10.70
CA PRO A 230 8.44 -28.89 9.98
C PRO A 230 7.74 -28.16 8.82
N SER A 231 6.60 -28.66 8.35
CA SER A 231 5.85 -28.06 7.25
C SER A 231 5.07 -26.81 7.70
N GLU A 232 4.30 -26.91 8.78
CA GLU A 232 3.48 -25.81 9.31
C GLU A 232 4.37 -24.68 9.86
N SER A 233 5.39 -25.04 10.63
CA SER A 233 6.39 -24.10 11.18
C SER A 233 7.07 -23.28 10.06
N ARG A 234 7.43 -23.91 8.94
CA ARG A 234 8.01 -23.21 7.78
C ARG A 234 7.02 -22.25 7.11
N THR A 235 5.73 -22.59 7.06
CA THR A 235 4.72 -21.70 6.46
C THR A 235 4.44 -20.48 7.33
N GLU A 236 4.37 -20.64 8.65
CA GLU A 236 4.22 -19.51 9.57
C GLU A 236 5.46 -18.60 9.54
N MET A 237 6.66 -19.19 9.54
CA MET A 237 7.91 -18.42 9.43
C MET A 237 7.95 -17.57 8.16
N ARG A 238 7.51 -18.12 7.02
CA ARG A 238 7.41 -17.35 5.76
C ARG A 238 6.43 -16.19 5.87
N ARG A 239 5.30 -16.36 6.55
CA ARG A 239 4.33 -15.27 6.78
C ARG A 239 4.94 -14.16 7.61
N VAL A 240 5.66 -14.51 8.68
CA VAL A 240 6.35 -13.52 9.55
C VAL A 240 7.42 -12.77 8.77
N ILE A 241 8.27 -13.48 8.01
CA ILE A 241 9.29 -12.84 7.17
C ILE A 241 8.65 -11.94 6.10
N THR A 242 7.53 -12.37 5.48
CA THR A 242 6.82 -11.55 4.50
C THR A 242 6.32 -10.26 5.13
N TYR A 243 5.68 -10.35 6.31
CA TYR A 243 5.23 -9.16 7.04
C TYR A 243 6.41 -8.24 7.38
N LEU A 244 7.52 -8.78 7.90
CA LEU A 244 8.71 -7.98 8.23
C LEU A 244 9.27 -7.26 7.00
N LEU A 245 9.29 -7.90 5.83
CA LEU A 245 9.73 -7.26 4.60
C LEU A 245 8.77 -6.14 4.16
N ILE A 246 7.46 -6.41 4.16
CA ILE A 246 6.44 -5.39 3.83
C ILE A 246 6.60 -4.20 4.77
N SER A 247 6.65 -4.46 6.08
CA SER A 247 6.79 -3.46 7.12
C SER A 247 8.10 -2.66 7.01
N PHE A 248 9.20 -3.32 6.65
CA PHE A 248 10.47 -2.64 6.39
C PHE A 248 10.38 -1.70 5.20
N VAL A 249 9.77 -2.14 4.08
CA VAL A 249 9.53 -1.28 2.92
C VAL A 249 8.64 -0.11 3.32
N SER A 250 7.56 -0.35 4.08
CA SER A 250 6.68 0.73 4.53
C SER A 250 7.42 1.77 5.37
N PHE A 251 8.25 1.29 6.32
CA PHE A 251 9.07 2.12 7.17
C PHE A 251 10.09 2.94 6.36
N ALA A 252 10.84 2.30 5.46
CA ALA A 252 11.85 2.97 4.64
C ALA A 252 11.25 4.07 3.75
N CYS A 253 10.05 3.86 3.21
CA CYS A 253 9.34 4.83 2.39
C CYS A 253 8.66 5.94 3.21
N THR A 254 8.18 5.65 4.42
CA THR A 254 7.38 6.58 5.24
C THR A 254 8.24 7.41 6.21
N LEU A 255 9.41 6.91 6.62
CA LEU A 255 10.30 7.61 7.56
C LEU A 255 10.76 8.99 7.05
N PRO A 256 11.27 9.15 5.80
CA PRO A 256 11.69 10.46 5.30
C PRO A 256 10.56 11.48 5.29
N LEU A 257 9.35 11.03 4.93
CA LEU A 257 8.16 11.86 4.97
C LEU A 257 7.80 12.27 6.40
N THR A 258 7.80 11.31 7.33
CA THR A 258 7.48 11.57 8.74
C THR A 258 8.44 12.59 9.34
N VAL A 259 9.75 12.45 9.09
CA VAL A 259 10.77 13.40 9.57
C VAL A 259 10.51 14.79 9.00
N THR A 260 10.35 14.91 7.68
CA THR A 260 10.15 16.22 7.03
C THR A 260 8.85 16.90 7.44
N ILE A 261 7.76 16.15 7.61
CA ILE A 261 6.49 16.68 8.11
C ILE A 261 6.60 17.14 9.57
N CYS A 262 7.33 16.41 10.42
CA CYS A 262 7.56 16.83 11.81
C CYS A 262 8.39 18.13 11.87
N VAL A 263 9.47 18.22 11.09
CA VAL A 263 10.27 19.45 10.97
C VAL A 263 9.39 20.61 10.48
N ARG A 264 8.61 20.37 9.41
CA ARG A 264 7.71 21.39 8.85
C ARG A 264 6.67 21.88 9.86
N ALA A 265 6.15 21.00 10.71
CA ALA A 265 5.16 21.36 11.72
C ALA A 265 5.76 22.19 12.87
N GLY A 266 7.06 22.08 13.12
CA GLY A 266 7.79 22.88 14.11
C GLY A 266 8.27 24.23 13.60
N HIS A 267 8.08 24.56 12.32
CA HIS A 267 8.43 25.87 11.78
C HIS A 267 7.39 26.94 12.16
N ASP A 268 7.89 28.07 12.63
CA ASP A 268 7.11 29.25 13.03
C ASP A 268 7.42 30.46 12.13
N PHE A 269 6.78 31.60 12.40
CA PHE A 269 7.00 32.86 11.66
C PHE A 269 8.44 33.39 11.71
N THR A 270 9.26 32.88 12.64
CA THR A 270 10.67 33.24 12.81
C THR A 270 11.61 32.40 11.92
N THR A 271 11.12 31.29 11.36
CA THR A 271 11.94 30.42 10.50
C THR A 271 12.25 31.13 9.16
N PRO A 272 13.52 31.12 8.69
CA PRO A 272 13.87 31.69 7.41
C PRO A 272 13.02 31.14 6.27
N ARG A 273 12.51 32.02 5.39
CA ARG A 273 11.67 31.62 4.24
C ARG A 273 12.33 30.55 3.37
N CYS A 274 13.64 30.64 3.20
CA CYS A 274 14.42 29.67 2.45
C CYS A 274 14.27 28.25 3.00
N GLU A 275 14.51 28.09 4.31
CA GLU A 275 14.44 26.81 5.00
C GLU A 275 13.03 26.24 4.97
N PHE A 276 12.01 27.09 5.17
CA PHE A 276 10.61 26.69 5.03
C PHE A 276 10.29 26.14 3.64
N SER A 277 10.74 26.82 2.57
CA SER A 277 10.51 26.37 1.18
C SER A 277 11.21 25.05 0.88
N ILE A 278 12.46 24.87 1.32
CA ILE A 278 13.21 23.62 1.12
C ILE A 278 12.47 22.45 1.79
N VAL A 279 12.11 22.60 3.06
CA VAL A 279 11.37 21.55 3.80
C VAL A 279 10.00 21.30 3.17
N ALA A 280 9.34 22.34 2.65
CA ALA A 280 8.07 22.18 1.95
C ALA A 280 8.20 21.34 0.67
N GLU A 281 9.20 21.59 -0.18
CA GLU A 281 9.42 20.78 -1.38
C GLU A 281 9.88 19.36 -1.04
N LEU A 282 10.74 19.18 -0.03
CA LEU A 282 11.12 17.84 0.44
C LEU A 282 9.92 17.04 0.95
N SER A 283 9.02 17.68 1.71
CA SER A 283 7.79 17.00 2.17
C SER A 283 6.90 16.57 1.00
N ARG A 284 6.82 17.36 -0.09
CA ARG A 284 6.08 16.98 -1.30
C ARG A 284 6.75 15.83 -2.04
N LEU A 285 8.07 15.87 -2.15
CA LEU A 285 8.85 14.81 -2.77
C LEU A 285 8.62 13.49 -2.04
N PHE A 286 8.78 13.48 -0.71
CA PHE A 286 8.59 12.26 0.07
C PHE A 286 7.11 11.84 0.14
N ASN A 287 6.15 12.76 0.01
CA ASN A 287 4.74 12.40 -0.12
C ASN A 287 4.44 11.65 -1.43
N SER A 288 5.18 11.95 -2.50
CA SER A 288 5.09 11.23 -3.77
C SER A 288 5.85 9.89 -3.68
N THR A 289 7.06 9.92 -3.11
CA THR A 289 7.93 8.73 -2.99
C THR A 289 7.39 7.68 -2.02
N LYS A 290 6.59 8.05 -1.01
CA LYS A 290 5.97 7.06 -0.11
C LYS A 290 5.09 6.06 -0.87
N ASP A 291 4.52 6.45 -2.00
CA ASP A 291 3.61 5.60 -2.78
C ASP A 291 4.30 4.38 -3.41
N ILE A 292 5.64 4.38 -3.45
CA ILE A 292 6.44 3.20 -3.78
C ILE A 292 6.07 2.03 -2.88
N GLN A 293 5.80 2.26 -1.59
CA GLN A 293 5.45 1.18 -0.66
C GLN A 293 4.18 0.44 -1.13
N TYR A 294 3.14 1.19 -1.51
CA TYR A 294 1.86 0.66 -1.94
C TYR A 294 1.98 -0.09 -3.26
N ALA A 295 2.88 0.33 -4.14
CA ALA A 295 3.18 -0.40 -5.37
C ALA A 295 3.99 -1.69 -5.12
N CYS A 296 4.90 -1.68 -4.16
CA CYS A 296 5.78 -2.80 -3.86
C CYS A 296 5.13 -3.92 -3.04
N HIS A 297 4.22 -3.58 -2.12
CA HIS A 297 3.62 -4.53 -1.17
C HIS A 297 3.05 -5.75 -1.88
N GLY A 298 2.29 -5.57 -2.95
CA GLY A 298 1.66 -6.69 -3.65
C GLY A 298 2.66 -7.69 -4.28
N TYR A 299 3.82 -7.22 -4.73
CA TYR A 299 4.86 -8.07 -5.32
C TYR A 299 5.62 -8.88 -4.26
N THR A 300 5.71 -8.39 -3.01
CA THR A 300 6.39 -9.14 -1.94
C THR A 300 5.74 -10.52 -1.72
N TYR A 301 4.42 -10.63 -1.85
CA TYR A 301 3.69 -11.88 -1.69
C TYR A 301 4.08 -12.96 -2.72
N ILE A 302 4.51 -12.57 -3.92
CA ILE A 302 4.97 -13.51 -4.97
C ILE A 302 6.20 -14.29 -4.50
N PHE A 303 7.13 -13.63 -3.80
CA PHE A 303 8.41 -14.25 -3.44
C PHE A 303 8.25 -15.31 -2.35
N PHE A 304 7.36 -15.09 -1.37
CA PHE A 304 7.26 -15.93 -0.18
C PHE A 304 6.18 -17.01 -0.25
N PHE A 305 5.10 -16.80 -1.01
CA PHE A 305 3.99 -17.73 -1.03
C PHE A 305 4.03 -18.66 -2.25
N LYS A 306 4.31 -19.95 -1.99
CA LYS A 306 4.30 -20.99 -3.04
C LYS A 306 2.92 -21.12 -3.71
N PHE A 307 1.83 -21.01 -2.93
CA PHE A 307 0.47 -21.06 -3.49
C PHE A 307 0.22 -19.89 -4.46
N PHE A 308 0.77 -18.72 -4.15
CA PHE A 308 0.64 -17.50 -4.94
C PHE A 308 1.31 -17.69 -6.31
N ARG A 309 2.56 -18.17 -6.30
CA ARG A 309 3.29 -18.51 -7.55
C ARG A 309 2.61 -19.59 -8.36
N ASN A 310 2.10 -20.64 -7.72
CA ASN A 310 1.44 -21.74 -8.42
C ASN A 310 0.14 -21.29 -9.09
N ARG A 311 -0.68 -20.49 -8.41
CA ARG A 311 -1.91 -19.93 -8.99
C ARG A 311 -1.63 -18.91 -10.08
N LEU A 312 -0.63 -18.04 -9.91
CA LEU A 312 -0.22 -17.11 -10.95
C LEU A 312 0.23 -17.85 -12.21
N LYS A 313 1.03 -18.92 -12.08
CA LYS A 313 1.40 -19.78 -13.20
C LYS A 313 0.19 -20.42 -13.90
N GLN A 314 -0.81 -20.88 -13.14
CA GLN A 314 -2.06 -21.42 -13.69
C GLN A 314 -2.88 -20.35 -14.43
N MET A 315 -2.93 -19.12 -13.92
CA MET A 315 -3.60 -18.01 -14.61
C MET A 315 -2.87 -17.65 -15.90
N CYS A 316 -1.54 -17.55 -15.86
CA CYS A 316 -0.72 -17.31 -17.05
C CYS A 316 -0.86 -18.43 -18.09
N SER A 317 -0.93 -19.71 -17.67
CA SER A 317 -1.10 -20.82 -18.61
C SER A 317 -2.48 -20.79 -19.27
N ARG A 318 -3.56 -20.51 -18.52
CA ARG A 318 -4.91 -20.34 -19.07
C ARG A 318 -5.03 -19.13 -19.99
N MET A 319 -4.39 -18.01 -19.65
CA MET A 319 -4.33 -16.84 -20.55
C MET A 319 -3.56 -17.18 -21.82
N ARG A 320 -2.48 -17.96 -21.74
CA ARG A 320 -1.74 -18.41 -22.92
C ARG A 320 -2.58 -19.36 -23.80
N GLU A 321 -3.34 -20.27 -23.20
CA GLU A 321 -4.26 -21.16 -23.90
C GLU A 321 -5.41 -20.40 -24.58
N ASN A 322 -5.86 -19.27 -24.00
CA ASN A 322 -6.94 -18.45 -24.56
C ASN A 322 -6.46 -17.34 -25.52
N CYS A 323 -5.23 -16.84 -25.38
CA CYS A 323 -4.64 -15.82 -26.25
C CYS A 323 -3.90 -16.41 -27.46
N CYS A 324 -3.50 -17.69 -27.39
CA CYS A 324 -3.09 -18.42 -28.59
C CYS A 324 -4.36 -18.88 -29.31
N CYS A 325 -4.75 -18.16 -30.36
CA CYS A 325 -5.68 -18.64 -31.38
C CYS A 325 -5.45 -20.13 -31.64
N GLY A 326 -6.53 -20.91 -31.58
CA GLY A 326 -6.54 -22.31 -32.00
C GLY A 326 -6.16 -22.44 -33.46
N VAL A 327 -4.87 -22.49 -33.74
CA VAL A 327 -4.32 -22.94 -35.02
C VAL A 327 -3.94 -24.40 -34.83
N GLU A 328 -4.87 -25.25 -35.25
CA GLU A 328 -4.72 -26.64 -35.67
C GLU A 328 -4.05 -27.65 -34.70
N ARG A 329 -4.91 -28.37 -33.96
CA ARG A 329 -4.69 -29.79 -33.67
C ARG A 329 -5.87 -30.64 -34.15
N VAL A 330 -6.29 -30.47 -35.41
CA VAL A 330 -7.31 -31.31 -36.05
C VAL A 330 -6.73 -32.23 -37.14
N LEU A 331 -5.49 -32.02 -37.59
CA LEU A 331 -4.84 -32.90 -38.57
C LEU A 331 -3.76 -33.77 -37.92
N THR A 332 -4.19 -34.92 -37.40
CA THR A 332 -3.50 -36.24 -37.40
C THR A 332 -4.00 -37.11 -36.25
N LYS A 333 -5.28 -37.48 -36.30
CA LYS A 333 -5.75 -38.72 -35.66
C LYS A 333 -6.81 -39.39 -36.51
N ARG A 334 -6.44 -39.72 -37.75
CA ARG A 334 -7.12 -40.79 -38.48
C ARG A 334 -6.54 -42.12 -37.95
N SER A 335 -7.42 -42.79 -37.22
CA SER A 335 -7.47 -44.17 -36.71
C SER A 335 -7.08 -45.25 -37.76
N PRO A 336 -7.22 -46.57 -37.47
CA PRO A 336 -6.53 -47.43 -36.51
C PRO A 336 -5.87 -48.62 -37.22
N ASN A 337 -5.02 -49.41 -36.54
CA ASN A 337 -4.82 -50.80 -36.96
C ASN A 337 -4.58 -51.70 -35.74
N PRO A 338 -5.51 -52.63 -35.41
CA PRO A 338 -5.30 -53.60 -34.36
C PRO A 338 -4.53 -54.79 -34.93
N LYS A 339 -3.27 -54.95 -34.53
CA LYS A 339 -2.58 -56.23 -34.74
C LYS A 339 -3.04 -57.21 -33.68
N ILE A 340 -3.83 -58.17 -34.15
CA ILE A 340 -4.07 -59.48 -33.57
C ILE A 340 -2.73 -60.08 -33.13
N ALA A 341 -2.62 -60.42 -31.85
CA ALA A 341 -1.60 -61.32 -31.33
C ALA A 341 -2.30 -62.40 -30.50
N GLN A 342 -2.55 -63.53 -31.15
CA GLN A 342 -2.67 -64.83 -30.49
C GLN A 342 -1.30 -65.21 -29.93
N VAL A 343 -1.20 -65.60 -28.66
CA VAL A 343 -0.36 -66.74 -28.22
C VAL A 343 -1.05 -67.41 -27.03
N THR A 344 -0.95 -68.73 -27.09
CA THR A 344 -1.68 -69.83 -26.47
C THR A 344 -1.17 -70.27 -25.10
N HIS A 345 -2.04 -71.02 -24.42
CA HIS A 345 -1.81 -72.15 -23.49
C HIS A 345 -1.04 -71.93 -22.19
N ILE A 346 -1.74 -72.13 -21.05
CA ILE A 346 -1.29 -73.06 -20.00
C ILE A 346 -2.51 -73.84 -19.46
N SER A 347 -2.38 -75.17 -19.51
CA SER A 347 -3.23 -76.19 -18.89
C SER A 347 -2.75 -76.45 -17.46
N THR A 348 -3.66 -76.68 -16.52
CA THR A 348 -3.46 -77.65 -15.42
C THR A 348 -4.79 -78.06 -14.80
N LYS A 349 -5.07 -79.36 -14.99
CA LYS A 349 -5.80 -80.34 -14.17
C LYS A 349 -7.19 -80.03 -13.63
#